data_AF-A0A231V3B6-F1
#
_entry.id   AF-A0A231V3B6-F1
#
_cell.length_a   1.000
_cell.length_b   1.000
_cell.length_c   1.000
_cell.angle_alpha   90.00
_cell.angle_beta   90.00
_cell.angle_gamma   90.00
#
_symmetry.space_group_name_H-M   'P 1'
#
loop_
_entity.id
_entity.type
_entity.pdbx_description
1 polymer ?
#
loop_
_entity_poly.entity_id
_entity_poly.type
_entity_poly.pdbx_seq_one_letter_code
_entity_poly.pdbx_strand_id
1 'polypeptide(L)'
;MAVAGHADEILLTETSEGYIFRMEDNGNRMMVTIAWDALITLGAPSDPERQRQFVKRRIPAFKMIARAPEFQSDRRRGRLRLGRRHMIALAENYD
;
A
#
# COMPACT_ATOMS: atom_id res chain seq x y z
N MET A 1 -5.36 32.20 7.03
CA MET A 1 -5.37 31.29 5.87
C MET A 1 -4.60 30.03 6.27
N ALA A 2 -5.31 28.94 6.60
CA ALA A 2 -4.68 27.68 7.00
C ALA A 2 -4.45 26.83 5.76
N VAL A 3 -3.21 26.75 5.29
CA VAL A 3 -2.79 25.77 4.28
C VAL A 3 -2.17 24.61 5.06
N ALA A 4 -2.88 23.48 5.17
CA ALA A 4 -2.28 22.25 5.66
C ALA A 4 -3.05 21.02 5.16
N GLY A 5 -2.52 20.41 4.09
CA GLY A 5 -2.60 18.97 3.83
C GLY A 5 -3.93 18.43 3.34
N HIS A 6 -4.40 18.86 2.17
CA HIS A 6 -5.33 18.06 1.39
C HIS A 6 -4.59 17.29 0.31
N ALA A 7 -4.99 16.02 0.18
CA ALA A 7 -4.57 15.00 -0.75
C ALA A 7 -3.27 14.25 -0.40
N ASP A 8 -3.46 13.08 0.20
CA ASP A 8 -2.93 11.82 -0.30
C ASP A 8 -2.88 11.79 -1.85
N GLU A 9 -1.94 12.51 -2.47
CA GLU A 9 -1.54 12.25 -3.85
C GLU A 9 -0.76 10.93 -3.86
N ILE A 10 -1.51 9.83 -3.80
CA ILE A 10 -1.07 8.49 -4.17
C ILE A 10 -0.76 8.57 -5.66
N LEU A 11 0.47 8.95 -5.99
CA LEU A 11 1.05 8.72 -7.31
C LEU A 11 1.14 7.22 -7.48
N LEU A 12 0.06 6.61 -7.96
CA LEU A 12 -0.03 5.19 -8.21
C LEU A 12 0.57 4.93 -9.58
N THR A 13 1.85 4.60 -9.59
CA THR A 13 2.61 4.29 -10.79
C THR A 13 2.59 2.78 -11.01
N GLU A 14 2.16 2.36 -12.19
CA GLU A 14 2.27 0.97 -12.62
C GLU A 14 3.71 0.66 -13.04
N THR A 15 4.19 -0.52 -12.69
CA THR A 15 5.52 -1.02 -13.01
C THR A 15 5.41 -2.47 -13.48
N SER A 16 6.50 -3.01 -14.03
CA SER A 16 6.57 -4.43 -14.40
C SER A 16 6.35 -5.37 -13.21
N GLU A 17 6.62 -4.93 -11.98
CA GLU A 17 6.47 -5.75 -10.78
C GLU A 17 5.14 -5.55 -10.05
N GLY A 18 4.39 -4.48 -10.35
CA GLY A 18 3.13 -4.14 -9.68
C GLY A 18 2.89 -2.64 -9.58
N TYR A 19 2.20 -2.19 -8.53
CA TYR A 19 1.97 -0.76 -8.29
C TYR A 19 2.93 -0.18 -7.26
N ILE A 20 3.42 1.02 -7.51
CA ILE A 20 4.16 1.82 -6.55
C ILE A 20 3.36 3.06 -6.20
N PHE A 21 3.27 3.40 -4.91
CA PHE A 21 2.71 4.67 -4.47
C PHE A 21 3.34 5.20 -3.20
N ARG A 22 3.16 6.49 -2.97
CA ARG A 22 3.60 7.15 -1.73
C ARG A 22 2.47 7.09 -0.70
N MET A 23 2.85 6.76 0.53
CA MET A 23 1.98 6.73 1.70
C MET A 23 2.64 7.50 2.85
N GLU A 24 1.86 8.22 3.64
CA GLU A 24 2.33 8.87 4.86
C GLU A 24 1.62 8.28 6.10
N ASP A 25 2.40 7.89 7.10
CA ASP A 25 1.91 7.35 8.36
C ASP A 25 2.69 7.89 9.56
N ASN A 26 2.01 8.59 10.47
CA ASN A 26 2.60 9.21 11.67
C ASN A 26 3.88 10.02 11.38
N GLY A 27 3.87 10.84 10.33
CA GLY A 27 5.01 11.65 9.89
C GLY A 27 6.10 10.88 9.13
N ASN A 28 5.95 9.55 8.96
CA ASN A 28 6.85 8.74 8.14
C ASN A 28 6.29 8.65 6.73
N ARG A 29 7.04 9.18 5.77
CA ARG A 29 6.76 9.01 4.35
C ARG A 29 7.41 7.73 3.86
N MET A 30 6.63 6.89 3.20
CA MET A 30 7.11 5.63 2.66
C MET A 30 6.61 5.42 1.24
N MET A 31 7.48 4.79 0.44
CA MET A 31 7.15 4.29 -0.88
C MET A 31 6.72 2.84 -0.74
N VAL A 32 5.47 2.55 -1.09
CA VAL A 32 4.87 1.24 -1.01
C VAL A 32 4.84 0.63 -2.40
N THR A 33 5.40 -0.56 -2.53
CA THR A 33 5.31 -1.37 -3.75
C THR A 33 4.38 -2.55 -3.47
N ILE A 34 3.27 -2.65 -4.18
CA ILE A 34 2.39 -3.82 -4.15
C ILE A 34 2.66 -4.64 -5.39
N ALA A 35 3.13 -5.86 -5.21
CA ALA A 35 3.38 -6.75 -6.33
C ALA A 35 2.08 -7.27 -6.96
N TRP A 36 2.13 -7.64 -8.25
CA TRP A 36 0.95 -8.16 -8.96
C TRP A 36 0.32 -9.39 -8.28
N ASP A 37 1.16 -10.29 -7.76
CA ASP A 37 0.73 -11.49 -7.02
C ASP A 37 -0.06 -11.16 -5.75
N ALA A 38 0.31 -10.08 -5.06
CA ALA A 38 -0.41 -9.55 -3.92
C ALA A 38 -1.79 -9.01 -4.32
N LEU A 39 -1.90 -8.29 -5.45
CA LEU A 39 -3.18 -7.80 -5.96
C LEU A 39 -4.12 -8.96 -6.32
N ILE A 40 -3.60 -9.99 -6.98
CA ILE A 40 -4.36 -11.21 -7.31
C ILE A 40 -4.87 -11.89 -6.02
N THR A 41 -3.99 -12.02 -5.02
CA THR A 41 -4.33 -12.64 -3.73
C THR A 41 -5.47 -11.90 -3.01
N LEU A 42 -5.53 -10.57 -3.15
CA LEU A 42 -6.57 -9.75 -2.55
C LEU A 42 -7.89 -9.74 -3.35
N GLY A 43 -7.94 -10.41 -4.50
CA GLY A 43 -9.07 -10.35 -5.42
C GLY A 43 -9.21 -8.99 -6.10
N ALA A 44 -8.10 -8.33 -6.42
CA ALA A 44 -8.12 -7.07 -7.14
C ALA A 44 -8.74 -7.26 -8.55
N PRO A 45 -9.57 -6.32 -9.00
CA PRO A 45 -10.13 -6.35 -10.35
C PRO A 45 -9.03 -6.19 -11.41
N SER A 46 -9.22 -6.82 -12.56
CA SER A 46 -8.30 -6.77 -13.71
C SER A 46 -8.36 -5.46 -14.49
N ASP A 47 -9.47 -4.71 -14.35
CA ASP A 47 -9.62 -3.39 -14.96
C ASP A 47 -8.69 -2.39 -14.26
N PRO A 48 -7.77 -1.71 -14.98
CA PRO A 48 -6.77 -0.84 -14.37
C PRO A 48 -7.37 0.24 -13.49
N GLU A 49 -8.43 0.92 -13.91
CA GLU A 49 -9.02 2.02 -13.15
C GLU A 49 -9.69 1.52 -11.86
N ARG A 50 -10.43 0.42 -11.94
CA ARG A 50 -10.97 -0.25 -10.74
C ARG A 50 -9.87 -0.78 -9.85
N GLN A 51 -8.75 -1.23 -10.40
CA GLN A 51 -7.61 -1.70 -9.63
C GLN A 51 -6.93 -0.56 -8.87
N ARG A 52 -6.80 0.61 -9.49
CA ARG A 52 -6.35 1.82 -8.80
C ARG A 52 -7.26 2.19 -7.64
N GLN A 53 -8.58 2.16 -7.86
CA GLN A 53 -9.55 2.42 -6.78
C GLN A 53 -9.46 1.37 -5.67
N PHE A 54 -9.26 0.11 -6.03
CA PHE A 54 -9.09 -0.99 -5.09
C PHE A 54 -7.87 -0.77 -4.18
N VAL A 55 -6.73 -0.38 -4.76
CA VAL A 55 -5.51 -0.05 -4.00
C VAL A 55 -5.76 1.15 -3.09
N LYS A 56 -6.37 2.22 -3.62
CA LYS A 56 -6.70 3.43 -2.83
C LYS A 56 -7.57 3.10 -1.60
N ARG A 57 -8.61 2.27 -1.77
CA ARG A 57 -9.50 1.87 -0.67
C ARG A 57 -8.79 1.04 0.40
N ARG A 58 -7.69 0.35 0.06
CA ARG A 58 -6.91 -0.50 0.96
C ARG A 58 -5.73 0.20 1.63
N ILE A 59 -5.52 1.49 1.39
CA ILE A 59 -4.46 2.27 2.05
C ILE A 59 -4.48 2.15 3.58
N PRO A 60 -5.64 2.21 4.27
CA PRO A 60 -5.67 2.01 5.72
C PRO A 60 -5.08 0.66 6.14
N ALA A 61 -5.43 -0.42 5.42
CA ALA A 61 -4.87 -1.74 5.66
C ALA A 61 -3.35 -1.78 5.40
N PHE A 62 -2.86 -1.14 4.33
CA PHE A 62 -1.43 -1.05 4.06
C PHE A 62 -0.66 -0.27 5.15
N LYS A 63 -1.26 0.78 5.72
CA LYS A 63 -0.71 1.49 6.90
C LYS A 63 -0.62 0.56 8.10
N MET A 64 -1.63 -0.29 8.33
CA MET A 64 -1.58 -1.28 9.40
C MET A 64 -0.44 -2.29 9.21
N ILE A 65 -0.23 -2.80 7.98
CA ILE A 65 0.92 -3.67 7.67
C ILE A 65 2.22 -2.95 7.97
N ALA A 66 2.39 -1.72 7.50
CA ALA A 66 3.60 -0.94 7.69
C ALA A 66 3.97 -0.69 9.18
N ARG A 67 2.98 -0.82 10.08
CA ARG A 67 3.16 -0.67 11.53
C ARG A 67 3.55 -1.97 12.22
N ALA A 68 3.36 -3.13 11.59
CA ALA A 68 3.71 -4.41 12.20
C ALA A 68 5.24 -4.48 12.47
N PRO A 69 5.68 -5.15 13.57
CA PRO A 69 7.07 -5.14 14.00
C PRO A 69 8.06 -5.63 12.94
N GLU A 70 7.65 -6.60 12.13
CA GLU A 70 8.46 -7.15 11.03
C GLU A 70 8.83 -6.12 9.96
N PHE A 71 8.02 -5.08 9.77
CA PHE A 71 8.29 -3.98 8.81
C PHE A 71 8.91 -2.75 9.46
N GLN A 72 9.39 -2.84 10.71
CA GLN A 72 10.02 -1.69 11.38
C GLN A 72 11.22 -1.15 10.59
N SER A 73 12.04 -2.04 10.02
CA SER A 73 13.19 -1.68 9.19
C SER A 73 12.79 -0.97 7.90
N ASP A 74 11.75 -1.47 7.25
CA ASP A 74 11.18 -0.94 6.01
C ASP A 74 10.61 0.47 6.22
N ARG A 75 9.86 0.66 7.31
CA ARG A 75 9.36 1.98 7.73
C ARG A 75 10.49 2.97 7.99
N ARG A 76 11.57 2.55 8.68
CA ARG A 76 12.75 3.41 8.90
C ARG A 76 13.47 3.77 7.60
N ARG A 77 13.49 2.86 6.62
CA ARG A 77 14.08 3.08 5.30
C ARG A 77 13.16 3.82 4.34
N GLY A 78 11.91 4.07 4.73
CA GLY A 78 10.90 4.71 3.88
C GLY A 78 10.49 3.88 2.67
N ARG A 79 10.66 2.55 2.71
CA ARG A 79 10.34 1.65 1.59
C ARG A 79 9.66 0.39 2.12
N LEU A 80 8.51 0.05 1.56
CA LEU A 80 7.72 -1.13 1.93
C LEU A 80 7.38 -1.94 0.69
N ARG A 81 7.66 -3.25 0.68
CA ARG A 81 7.31 -4.15 -0.43
C ARG A 81 6.27 -5.18 0.03
N LEU A 82 5.04 -5.02 -0.47
CA LEU A 82 3.90 -5.89 -0.22
C LEU A 82 3.81 -6.96 -1.32
N GLY A 83 4.49 -8.08 -1.10
CA GLY A 83 4.28 -9.33 -1.86
C GLY A 83 3.14 -10.22 -1.32
N ARG A 84 2.83 -11.31 -2.01
CA ARG A 84 1.74 -12.24 -1.66
C ARG A 84 1.74 -12.69 -0.19
N ARG A 85 2.88 -13.10 0.35
CA ARG A 85 2.98 -13.60 1.75
C ARG A 85 2.45 -12.59 2.78
N HIS A 86 2.76 -11.31 2.59
CA HIS A 86 2.35 -10.24 3.51
C HIS A 86 0.85 -9.95 3.40
N MET A 87 0.28 -10.09 2.19
CA MET A 87 -1.15 -9.87 1.99
C MET A 87 -2.02 -11.01 2.50
N ILE A 88 -1.54 -12.27 2.45
CA ILE A 88 -2.24 -13.44 3.00
C ILE A 88 -2.47 -13.25 4.51
N ALA A 89 -1.41 -12.90 5.25
CA ALA A 89 -1.48 -12.67 6.69
C ALA A 89 -2.48 -11.58 7.09
N LEU A 90 -2.80 -10.65 6.19
CA LEU A 90 -3.79 -9.61 6.43
C LEU A 90 -5.20 -10.03 6.00
N ALA A 91 -5.35 -10.76 4.90
CA ALA A 91 -6.65 -11.24 4.42
C ALA A 91 -7.32 -12.17 5.44
N GLU A 92 -6.55 -12.98 6.18
CA GLU A 92 -7.08 -13.89 7.22
C GLU A 92 -7.53 -13.17 8.50
N ASN A 93 -7.11 -11.92 8.73
CA ASN A 93 -7.39 -11.16 9.96
C ASN A 93 -8.40 -10.01 9.78
N TYR A 94 -9.00 -9.88 8.59
CA TYR A 94 -9.84 -8.72 8.22
C TYR A 94 -11.25 -9.10 7.72
N ASP A 95 -11.69 -10.34 7.97
CA ASP A 95 -13.08 -10.80 7.83
C ASP A 95 -13.90 -10.50 9.10
#